data_AF-A0A531JDF4-F1
#
_entry.id   AF-A0A531JDF4-F1
#
_cell.length_a   1.000
_cell.length_b   1.000
_cell.length_c   1.000
_cell.angle_alpha   90.00
_cell.angle_beta   90.00
_cell.angle_gamma   90.00
#
_symmetry.space_group_name_H-M   'P 1'
#
loop_
_entity.id
_entity.type
_entity.pdbx_description
1 polymer ?
#
loop_
_entity_poly.entity_id
_entity_poly.type
_entity_poly.pdbx_seq_one_letter_code
_entity_poly.pdbx_strand_id
1 'polypeptide(L)'
;AMGSAAAYRWNEWGYQETVLHLRLGGNPDAQIWINHPGETIHSGYGRPSYWGGSGSLPRVHQYRDLAVVLFSCAAEQPDFTHAWFPQSAFDEAWVKE
;
A
#
# COMPACT_ATOMS: atom_id res chain seq x y z
N ALA A 1 13.76 -2.89 7.09
CA ALA A 1 13.64 -3.89 6.02
C ALA A 1 12.52 -3.47 5.07
N MET A 2 12.70 -3.67 3.77
CA MET A 2 11.66 -3.44 2.76
C MET A 2 11.52 -4.68 1.89
N GLY A 3 10.27 -5.08 1.64
CA GLY A 3 9.93 -6.17 0.75
C GLY A 3 8.83 -5.77 -0.21
N SER A 4 8.91 -6.34 -1.40
CA SER A 4 7.88 -6.22 -2.43
C SER A 4 7.58 -7.58 -3.05
N ALA A 5 6.38 -7.74 -3.59
CA ALA A 5 6.05 -8.92 -4.39
C ALA A 5 6.84 -8.89 -5.71
N ALA A 6 7.23 -10.07 -6.20
CA ALA A 6 7.85 -10.25 -7.51
C ALA A 6 7.03 -11.24 -8.36
N ALA A 7 7.11 -11.11 -9.68
CA ALA A 7 6.46 -12.02 -10.65
C ALA A 7 4.94 -12.23 -10.42
N TYR A 8 4.22 -11.16 -10.11
CA TYR A 8 2.77 -11.15 -9.94
C TYR A 8 2.07 -10.45 -11.11
N ARG A 9 0.74 -10.53 -11.15
CA ARG A 9 -0.12 -9.93 -12.18
C ARG A 9 -0.40 -8.44 -11.92
N TRP A 10 0.59 -7.58 -12.12
CA TRP A 10 0.37 -6.13 -12.01
C TRP A 10 -0.68 -5.62 -13.01
N ASN A 11 -1.35 -4.52 -12.68
CA ASN A 11 -2.43 -3.88 -13.44
C ASN A 11 -3.73 -4.69 -13.59
N GLU A 12 -3.80 -5.88 -13.01
CA GLU A 12 -5.04 -6.65 -12.91
C GLU A 12 -5.80 -6.29 -11.62
N TRP A 13 -7.07 -6.73 -11.55
CA TRP A 13 -7.87 -6.64 -10.32
C TRP A 13 -7.17 -7.35 -9.15
N GLY A 14 -6.95 -6.60 -8.07
CA GLY A 14 -6.42 -7.09 -6.82
C GLY A 14 -7.49 -7.61 -5.87
N TYR A 15 -7.05 -7.99 -4.69
CA TYR A 15 -7.86 -8.51 -3.60
C TYR A 15 -7.30 -8.01 -2.27
N GLN A 16 -6.75 -8.86 -1.41
CA GLN A 16 -6.29 -8.49 -0.08
C GLN A 16 -4.77 -8.49 0.08
N GLU A 17 -4.06 -8.11 -0.97
CA GLU A 17 -2.60 -8.13 -1.01
C GLU A 17 -1.96 -6.81 -0.56
N THR A 18 -0.81 -6.92 0.09
CA THR A 18 0.11 -5.81 0.32
C THR A 18 1.34 -6.00 -0.55
N VAL A 19 1.41 -5.27 -1.67
CA VAL A 19 2.46 -5.48 -2.69
C VAL A 19 3.80 -4.84 -2.29
N LEU A 20 3.77 -3.77 -1.50
CA LEU A 20 4.95 -3.11 -0.92
C LEU A 20 4.75 -2.97 0.59
N HIS A 21 5.73 -3.43 1.37
CA HIS A 21 5.72 -3.32 2.81
C HIS A 21 7.11 -3.01 3.37
N LEU A 22 7.18 -2.09 4.32
CA LEU A 22 8.39 -1.64 4.96
C LEU A 22 8.27 -1.74 6.48
N ARG A 23 9.40 -1.94 7.15
CA ARG A 23 9.56 -1.80 8.60
C ARG A 23 10.86 -1.08 8.91
N LEU A 24 10.82 -0.12 9.83
CA LEU A 24 12.01 0.59 10.31
C LEU A 24 12.33 0.19 11.76
N GLY A 25 13.62 0.00 12.05
CA GLY A 25 14.08 -0.33 13.40
C GLY A 25 13.58 -1.67 13.96
N GLY A 26 13.64 -1.78 15.29
CA GLY A 26 13.25 -2.98 16.05
C GLY A 26 11.78 -3.00 16.48
N ASN A 27 11.07 -1.87 16.41
CA ASN A 27 9.65 -1.80 16.77
C ASN A 27 8.80 -2.55 15.71
N PRO A 28 7.98 -3.56 16.09
CA PRO A 28 7.08 -4.23 15.16
C PRO A 28 5.95 -3.33 14.65
N ASP A 29 5.60 -2.24 15.35
CA ASP A 29 4.52 -1.33 14.95
C ASP A 29 4.98 -0.26 13.95
N ALA A 30 6.29 -0.11 13.75
CA ALA A 30 6.90 0.83 12.81
C ALA A 30 6.84 0.29 11.36
N GLN A 31 5.63 -0.06 10.91
CA GLN A 31 5.31 -0.63 9.60
C GLN A 31 4.72 0.43 8.67
N ILE A 32 5.08 0.37 7.39
CA ILE A 32 4.59 1.28 6.35
C ILE A 32 4.16 0.43 5.15
N TRP A 33 3.00 0.73 4.59
CA TRP A 33 2.57 0.17 3.31
C TRP A 33 1.74 1.17 2.53
N ILE A 34 1.61 0.90 1.22
CA ILE A 34 0.85 1.72 0.29
C ILE A 34 -0.15 0.80 -0.42
N ASN A 35 -1.41 1.24 -0.49
CA ASN A 35 -2.47 0.54 -1.22
C ASN A 35 -3.41 1.55 -1.88
N HIS A 36 -3.96 1.20 -3.04
CA HIS A 36 -5.02 1.98 -3.68
C HIS A 36 -6.36 1.29 -3.43
N PRO A 37 -7.21 1.80 -2.54
CA PRO A 37 -8.37 1.08 -2.01
C PRO A 37 -9.31 0.54 -3.09
N GLY A 38 -9.96 -0.59 -2.80
CA GLY A 38 -11.04 -1.12 -3.64
C GLY A 38 -12.41 -0.46 -3.39
N GLU A 39 -12.57 0.24 -2.27
CA GLU A 39 -13.82 0.91 -1.89
C GLU A 39 -13.52 2.13 -0.99
N THR A 40 -14.48 3.06 -0.90
CA THR A 40 -14.41 4.24 -0.02
C THR A 40 -15.02 4.02 1.37
N ILE A 41 -15.76 2.93 1.56
CA ILE A 41 -16.50 2.65 2.80
C ILE A 41 -15.57 1.99 3.81
N HIS A 42 -15.44 2.61 4.98
CA HIS A 42 -14.71 2.02 6.11
C HIS A 42 -15.49 0.80 6.64
N SER A 43 -14.80 -0.33 6.79
CA SER A 43 -15.40 -1.61 7.20
C SER A 43 -16.52 -2.11 6.26
N GLY A 44 -16.38 -1.85 4.96
CA GLY A 44 -17.27 -2.37 3.93
C GLY A 44 -17.09 -3.86 3.66
N TYR A 45 -17.89 -4.35 2.71
CA TYR A 45 -17.85 -5.75 2.27
C TYR A 45 -16.98 -5.95 1.02
N GLY A 46 -16.43 -4.87 0.46
CA GLY A 46 -15.58 -4.90 -0.72
C GLY A 46 -14.35 -5.78 -0.54
N ARG A 47 -13.88 -6.31 -1.66
CA ARG A 47 -12.67 -7.10 -1.75
C ARG A 47 -11.93 -6.69 -3.04
N PRO A 48 -10.97 -5.76 -2.94
CA PRO A 48 -10.39 -5.18 -1.72
C PRO A 48 -11.33 -4.26 -0.96
N SER A 49 -11.13 -4.18 0.37
CA SER A 49 -11.80 -3.17 1.21
C SER A 49 -10.98 -1.88 1.29
N TYR A 50 -11.45 -0.89 2.06
CA TYR A 50 -10.79 0.42 2.22
C TYR A 50 -9.29 0.34 2.57
N TRP A 51 -8.89 -0.46 3.55
CA TRP A 51 -7.46 -0.69 3.87
C TRP A 51 -6.96 -2.07 3.43
N GLY A 52 -7.88 -2.95 3.04
CA GLY A 52 -7.62 -4.38 2.99
C GLY A 52 -6.82 -4.85 1.79
N GLY A 53 -6.43 -3.98 0.86
CA GLY A 53 -5.67 -4.32 -0.34
C GLY A 53 -5.80 -3.24 -1.42
N SER A 54 -5.48 -3.59 -2.67
CA SER A 54 -5.54 -2.65 -3.80
C SER A 54 -6.53 -3.04 -4.89
N GLY A 55 -7.37 -2.10 -5.34
CA GLY A 55 -8.39 -2.29 -6.39
C GLY A 55 -7.77 -2.87 -7.65
N SER A 56 -6.80 -2.15 -8.20
CA SER A 56 -5.82 -2.68 -9.15
C SER A 56 -4.49 -2.97 -8.43
N LEU A 57 -3.84 -4.09 -8.74
CA LEU A 57 -2.50 -4.36 -8.24
C LEU A 57 -1.49 -3.37 -8.84
N PRO A 58 -0.73 -2.61 -8.02
CA PRO A 58 0.28 -1.70 -8.54
C PRO A 58 1.40 -2.49 -9.19
N ARG A 59 2.07 -1.89 -10.18
CA ARG A 59 3.39 -2.36 -10.61
C ARG A 59 4.45 -1.82 -9.65
N VAL A 60 5.23 -2.73 -9.06
CA VAL A 60 6.25 -2.43 -8.06
C VAL A 60 7.58 -2.95 -8.57
N HIS A 61 8.58 -2.07 -8.54
CA HIS A 61 9.98 -2.42 -8.73
C HIS A 61 10.75 -1.96 -7.51
N GLN A 62 11.45 -2.89 -6.87
CA GLN A 62 12.32 -2.61 -5.75
C GLN A 62 13.77 -2.85 -6.13
N TYR A 63 14.63 -1.88 -5.84
CA TYR A 63 16.07 -2.05 -5.86
C TYR A 63 16.64 -1.56 -4.52
N ARG A 64 17.18 -2.51 -3.73
CA ARG A 64 17.66 -2.25 -2.36
C ARG A 64 16.58 -1.55 -1.51
N ASP A 65 16.85 -0.31 -1.13
CA ASP A 65 16.06 0.58 -0.29
C ASP A 65 15.17 1.56 -1.09
N LEU A 66 15.16 1.46 -2.42
CA LEU A 66 14.26 2.20 -3.31
C LEU A 66 13.14 1.30 -3.84
N ALA A 67 11.89 1.77 -3.76
CA ALA A 67 10.76 1.17 -4.45
C ALA A 67 10.05 2.22 -5.33
N VAL A 68 9.73 1.83 -6.56
CA VAL A 68 8.84 2.58 -7.46
C VAL A 68 7.52 1.84 -7.54
N VAL A 69 6.43 2.51 -7.16
CA VAL A 69 5.07 1.98 -7.15
C VAL A 69 4.23 2.77 -8.14
N LEU A 70 3.67 2.09 -9.13
CA LEU A 70 2.82 2.69 -10.15
C LEU A 70 1.43 2.04 -10.08
N PHE A 71 0.41 2.84 -9.80
CA PHE A 71 -0.98 2.43 -9.84
C PHE A 71 -1.60 2.79 -11.19
N SER A 72 -2.16 1.79 -11.87
CA SER A 72 -2.98 1.95 -13.09
C SER A 72 -4.42 1.59 -12.74
N CYS A 73 -5.15 2.56 -12.17
CA CYS A 73 -6.48 2.34 -11.61
C CYS A 73 -7.57 2.49 -12.69
N ALA A 74 -8.64 1.71 -12.53
CA ALA A 74 -9.85 1.89 -13.33
C ALA A 74 -10.61 3.15 -12.87
N ALA A 75 -11.46 3.72 -13.74
CA ALA A 75 -12.11 5.00 -13.49
C ALA A 75 -13.13 4.96 -12.33
N GLU A 76 -13.65 3.78 -12.02
CA GLU A 76 -14.57 3.50 -10.92
C GLU A 76 -13.89 3.37 -9.55
N GLN A 77 -12.55 3.26 -9.52
CA GLN A 77 -11.81 3.17 -8.28
C GLN A 77 -11.72 4.54 -7.59
N PRO A 78 -11.52 4.57 -6.26
CA PRO A 78 -11.40 5.83 -5.52
C PRO A 78 -10.30 6.74 -6.08
N ASP A 79 -10.47 8.04 -5.95
CA ASP A 79 -9.53 9.05 -6.46
C ASP A 79 -8.34 9.32 -5.54
N PHE A 80 -8.11 8.45 -4.55
CA PHE A 80 -7.03 8.56 -3.58
C PHE A 80 -6.29 7.23 -3.41
N THR A 81 -5.05 7.32 -2.91
CA THR A 81 -4.22 6.19 -2.52
C THR A 81 -3.85 6.35 -1.07
N HIS A 82 -3.81 5.26 -0.32
CA HIS A 82 -3.39 5.27 1.07
C HIS A 82 -1.90 5.05 1.21
N ALA A 83 -1.31 5.74 2.17
CA ALA A 83 -0.08 5.35 2.80
C ALA A 83 -0.37 5.16 4.30
N TRP A 84 -0.26 3.92 4.78
CA TRP A 84 -0.25 3.69 6.21
C TRP A 84 1.09 4.15 6.77
N PHE A 85 1.05 5.18 7.62
CA PHE A 85 2.25 5.79 8.19
C PHE A 85 2.02 6.13 9.67
N PRO A 86 2.31 5.19 10.58
CA PRO A 86 2.04 5.35 12.01
C PRO A 86 3.10 6.25 12.65
N GLN A 87 2.95 7.57 12.53
CA GLN A 87 3.93 8.56 13.00
C GLN A 87 4.42 8.32 14.43
N SER A 88 3.53 7.89 15.33
CA SER A 88 3.85 7.59 16.73
C SER A 88 4.75 6.37 16.96
N ALA A 89 4.94 5.53 15.95
CA ALA A 89 5.80 4.34 16.04
C ALA A 89 7.27 4.62 15.68
N PHE A 90 7.59 5.83 15.20
CA PHE A 90 8.92 6.25 14.80
C PHE A 90 9.50 7.27 15.79
N ASP A 91 10.84 7.28 15.92
CA ASP A 91 11.54 8.27 16.75
C ASP A 91 11.43 9.70 16.18
N GLU A 92 11.32 9.80 14.85
CA GLU A 92 11.19 11.06 14.11
C GLU A 92 10.38 10.83 12.82
N ALA A 93 9.42 11.71 12.55
CA ALA A 93 8.54 11.64 11.38
C ALA A 93 8.02 13.03 10.99
N TRP A 94 7.83 13.26 9.69
CA TRP A 94 7.20 14.47 9.17
C TRP A 94 6.21 14.13 8.07
N VAL A 95 5.01 14.69 8.16
CA VAL A 95 3.98 14.64 7.12
C VAL A 95 3.65 16.09 6.75
N LYS A 96 3.66 16.39 5.45
CA LYS A 96 3.21 17.69 4.95
C LYS A 96 1.72 17.62 4.66
N GLU A 97 0.99 18.65 5.06
CA GLU A 97 -0.41 18.87 4.67
C GLU A 97 -0.53 19.34 3.21
#